data_AF-A0A929SM02-F1
#
_entry.id   AF-A0A929SM02-F1
#
_cell.length_a   1.000
_cell.length_b   1.000
_cell.length_c   1.000
_cell.angle_alpha   90.00
_cell.angle_beta   90.00
_cell.angle_gamma   90.00
#
_symmetry.space_group_name_H-M   'P 1'
#
loop_
_entity.id
_entity.type
_entity.pdbx_description
1 polymer ?
#
loop_
_entity_poly.entity_id
_entity_poly.type
_entity_poly.pdbx_seq_one_letter_code
_entity_poly.pdbx_strand_id
1 'polypeptide(L)' 'MKKNLDYYLNLPYTITVKRLDDGDYFAQYADIGLTKNNLMAGWGKNEAEAISDLKEAFACYV' A
#
# COMPACT_ATOMS: atom_id res chain seq x y z
N MET A 1 -22.95 -9.54 -2.84
CA MET A 1 -22.32 -8.38 -2.16
C MET A 1 -21.73 -7.46 -3.22
N LYS A 2 -22.02 -6.16 -3.16
CA LYS A 2 -21.36 -5.17 -4.02
C LYS A 2 -19.94 -4.97 -3.46
N LYS A 3 -18.92 -5.28 -4.25
CA LYS A 3 -17.52 -5.05 -3.86
C LYS A 3 -17.23 -3.57 -4.02
N ASN A 4 -17.32 -2.80 -2.94
CA ASN A 4 -16.95 -1.39 -2.88
C ASN A 4 -15.50 -1.24 -2.41
N LEU A 5 -14.98 -0.01 -2.39
CA LEU A 5 -13.61 0.30 -1.97
C LEU A 5 -13.28 -0.30 -0.58
N ASP A 6 -14.19 -0.13 0.39
CA ASP A 6 -14.04 -0.70 1.74
C ASP A 6 -13.85 -2.22 1.74
N TYR A 7 -14.54 -2.94 0.84
CA TYR A 7 -14.36 -4.39 0.72
C TYR A 7 -12.91 -4.73 0.35
N TYR A 8 -12.33 -4.02 -0.62
CA TYR A 8 -10.98 -4.29 -1.08
C TYR A 8 -9.92 -3.84 -0.08
N LEU A 9 -10.11 -2.69 0.59
CA LEU A 9 -9.17 -2.18 1.60
C LEU A 9 -9.08 -3.07 2.86
N ASN A 10 -10.12 -3.85 3.15
CA ASN A 10 -10.18 -4.74 4.32
C ASN A 10 -9.85 -6.20 4.01
N LEU A 11 -9.44 -6.53 2.77
CA LEU A 11 -8.88 -7.85 2.49
C LEU A 11 -7.57 -8.04 3.28
N PRO A 12 -7.23 -9.28 3.67
CA PRO A 12 -6.07 -9.58 4.52
C PRO A 12 -4.76 -9.51 3.71
N TYR A 13 -4.50 -8.39 3.05
CA TYR A 13 -3.27 -8.16 2.33
C TYR A 13 -2.10 -8.04 3.30
N THR A 14 -1.01 -8.73 2.97
CA THR A 14 0.26 -8.53 3.66
C THR A 14 0.93 -7.27 3.10
N ILE A 15 1.31 -6.35 3.98
CA ILE A 15 2.08 -5.15 3.65
C ILE A 15 3.52 -5.39 4.09
N THR A 16 4.47 -5.09 3.21
CA THR A 16 5.90 -5.03 3.55
C THR A 16 6.30 -3.57 3.70
N VAL A 17 7.01 -3.24 4.78
CA VAL A 17 7.56 -1.91 5.01
C VAL A 17 9.08 -2.00 5.10
N LYS A 18 9.78 -1.07 4.43
CA LYS A 18 11.24 -0.97 4.42
C LYS A 18 11.64 0.48 4.71
N ARG A 19 12.60 0.66 5.62
CA ARG A 19 13.32 1.93 5.76
C ARG A 19 14.34 2.10 4.64
N LEU A 20 14.33 3.26 4.00
CA LEU A 20 15.22 3.66 2.92
C LEU A 20 16.46 4.38 3.46
N ASP A 21 17.48 4.51 2.61
CA ASP A 21 18.76 5.12 2.98
C ASP A 21 18.66 6.62 3.26
N ASP A 22 17.64 7.29 2.69
CA ASP A 22 17.32 8.70 2.94
C ASP A 22 16.55 8.93 4.27
N GLY A 23 16.23 7.85 4.99
CA GLY A 23 15.54 7.87 6.27
C GLY A 23 14.03 7.69 6.17
N ASP A 24 13.45 7.75 4.97
CA ASP A 24 12.01 7.56 4.76
C ASP A 24 11.64 6.07 4.75
N TYR A 25 10.34 5.79 4.82
CA TYR A 25 9.78 4.46 4.81
C TYR A 25 9.00 4.24 3.52
N PHE A 26 9.20 3.06 2.93
CA PHE A 26 8.50 2.58 1.74
C PHE A 26 7.60 1.42 2.13
N ALA A 27 6.32 1.49 1.78
CA ALA A 27 5.34 0.42 1.99
C ALA A 27 4.78 -0.06 0.64
N GLN A 28 4.58 -1.38 0.51
CA GLN A 28 3.88 -1.97 -0.62
C GLN A 28 3.13 -3.23 -0.21
N TYR A 29 2.13 -3.63 -1.00
CA TYR A 29 1.53 -4.95 -0.85
C TYR A 29 2.48 -6.06 -1.32
N ALA A 30 2.53 -7.17 -0.58
CA ALA A 30 3.30 -8.35 -0.96
C ALA A 30 2.69 -9.11 -2.15
N ASP A 31 1.42 -8.85 -2.46
CA ASP A 31 0.71 -9.48 -3.57
C ASP A 31 1.24 -8.95 -4.91
N ILE A 32 1.85 -9.85 -5.69
CA ILE A 32 2.42 -9.53 -7.00
C ILE A 32 1.35 -9.02 -7.98
N GLY A 33 0.08 -9.42 -7.84
CA GLY A 33 -1.01 -8.94 -8.69
C GLY A 33 -1.24 -7.43 -8.55
N LEU A 34 -0.93 -6.85 -7.39
CA LEU A 34 -1.11 -5.42 -7.11
C LEU A 34 0.12 -4.59 -7.49
N THR A 35 1.30 -5.20 -7.59
CA THR A 35 2.57 -4.48 -7.80
C THR A 35 3.22 -4.75 -9.17
N LYS A 36 2.78 -5.79 -9.90
CA LYS A 36 3.44 -6.24 -11.14
C LYS A 36 3.35 -5.25 -12.30
N ASN A 37 2.20 -4.60 -12.47
CA ASN A 37 1.94 -3.74 -13.62
C ASN A 37 1.91 -2.26 -13.28
N ASN A 38 1.65 -1.93 -12.01
CA ASN A 38 1.63 -0.58 -11.48
C ASN A 38 2.40 -0.57 -10.16
N LEU A 39 3.18 0.50 -9.93
CA LEU A 39 3.81 0.70 -8.63
C LEU A 39 2.72 1.10 -7.61
N MET A 40 2.18 0.10 -6.92
CA MET A 40 1.26 0.30 -5.79
C MET A 40 2.06 0.36 -4.50
N ALA A 41 2.47 1.58 -4.15
CA ALA A 41 3.37 1.85 -3.03
C ALA A 41 2.94 3.11 -2.28
N GLY A 42 3.45 3.27 -1.06
CA GLY A 42 3.35 4.48 -0.26
C GLY A 42 4.67 4.85 0.38
N TRP A 43 4.85 6.14 0.67
CA TRP A 43 6.02 6.72 1.32
C TRP A 43 5.65 7.50 2.58
N GLY A 44 6.57 7.58 3.54
CA GLY A 44 6.35 8.36 4.77
C GLY A 44 7.60 8.55 5.61
N LYS A 45 7.57 9.49 6.56
CA LYS A 45 8.65 9.70 7.53
C LYS A 45 8.69 8.63 8.63
N ASN A 46 7.65 7.82 8.72
CA ASN A 46 7.54 6.66 9.59
C ASN A 46 6.69 5.56 8.93
N GLU A 47 6.64 4.38 9.53
CA GLU A 47 5.90 3.23 8.99
C GLU A 47 4.40 3.50 8.82
N ALA A 48 3.78 4.21 9.77
CA ALA A 48 2.34 4.49 9.74
C ALA A 48 1.96 5.40 8.58
N GLU A 49 2.76 6.44 8.32
CA GLU A 49 2.58 7.33 7.17
C GLU A 49 2.71 6.58 5.85
N ALA A 50 3.76 5.75 5.69
CA ALA A 50 3.95 4.96 4.48
C ALA A 50 2.80 3.99 4.22
N ILE A 51 2.26 3.36 5.27
CA ILE A 51 1.08 2.49 5.17
C ILE A 51 -0.18 3.28 4.81
N SER A 52 -0.35 4.49 5.35
CA SER A 52 -1.49 5.35 5.02
C SER A 52 -1.46 5.75 3.55
N ASP A 53 -0.31 6.23 3.07
CA ASP A 53 -0.10 6.64 1.68
C ASP A 53 -0.33 5.47 0.71
N LEU A 54 0.12 4.25 1.07
CA LEU A 54 -0.16 3.04 0.29
C LEU A 54 -1.66 2.76 0.16
N LYS A 55 -2.43 2.91 1.25
CA LYS A 55 -3.88 2.69 1.23
C LYS A 55 -4.60 3.75 0.40
N GLU A 56 -4.12 5.00 0.44
CA GLU A 56 -4.63 6.08 -0.42
C GLU A 56 -4.33 5.80 -1.89
N ALA A 57 -3.10 5.40 -2.23
CA ALA A 57 -2.73 4.99 -3.59
C ALA A 57 -3.60 3.83 -4.09
N PHE A 58 -3.85 2.83 -3.24
CA PHE A 58 -4.74 1.73 -3.58
C PHE A 58 -6.17 2.22 -3.82
N ALA A 59 -6.69 3.10 -2.98
CA ALA A 59 -8.01 3.67 -3.13
C ALA A 59 -8.18 4.47 -4.43
N CYS A 60 -7.14 5.13 -4.94
CA CYS A 60 -7.18 5.80 -6.24
C CYS A 60 -7.20 4.83 -7.44
N TYR A 61 -6.76 3.57 -7.25
CA TYR A 61 -6.70 2.57 -8.30
C TYR A 61 -8.00 1.77 -8.45
N VAL A 62 -8.76 1.56 -7.37
CA VAL A 62 -9.99 0.72 -7.36
C VAL A 62 -11.26 1.46 -7.75
#